data_AF-A0A834XA64-F1
#
_entry.id   AF-A0A834XA64-F1
#
_cell.length_a   1.000
_cell.length_b   1.000
_cell.length_c   1.000
_cell.angle_alpha   90.00
_cell.angle_beta   90.00
_cell.angle_gamma   90.00
#
_symmetry.space_group_name_H-M   'P 1'
#
loop_
_entity.id
_entity.type
_entity.pdbx_description
1 polymer ?
#
loop_
_entity_poly.entity_id
_entity_poly.type
_entity_poly.pdbx_seq_one_letter_code
_entity_poly.pdbx_strand_id
1 'polypeptide(L)'
;MANEASESFAGGISTPQKKKSPANEDGDDALVPPLNFATVDGGIFRSGFPDSANFGFLKSLRLRSIICLCPDKYPEANVQFLKANGIMLYQFGIDGSKMHLFVKNTLCSPIDDKYYEQESSTNIPQETIREALKVVLDVRNHPLLIHCKRGKHRTGCLVGCLRRLQQWCLPSILDEYQSLAAGKARESDQRFIELFDISSLKHRPLSFSCSPKNHIGVVQKAVSYPPLEYYHEESL
;
A
#
# COMPACT_ATOMS: atom_id res chain seq x y z
N MET A 1 32.02 83.57 -27.78
CA MET A 1 31.74 84.61 -26.76
C MET A 1 30.35 84.35 -26.21
N ALA A 2 30.22 84.40 -24.87
CA ALA A 2 29.02 84.13 -24.04
C ALA A 2 28.59 82.64 -23.99
N ASN A 3 28.27 81.99 -22.86
CA ASN A 3 28.05 82.45 -21.48
C ASN A 3 28.25 81.28 -20.47
N GLU A 4 28.68 81.64 -19.26
CA GLU A 4 28.57 80.92 -17.97
C GLU A 4 27.08 80.77 -17.57
N ALA A 5 26.57 79.98 -16.61
CA ALA A 5 27.07 79.19 -15.49
C ALA A 5 25.95 78.24 -15.00
N SER A 6 26.35 77.31 -14.11
CA SER A 6 25.63 76.65 -13.03
C SER A 6 24.54 75.62 -13.35
N GLU A 7 24.85 74.34 -13.09
CA GLU A 7 23.86 73.37 -12.59
C GLU A 7 24.40 72.66 -11.33
N SER A 8 23.46 72.47 -10.41
CA SER A 8 23.64 72.12 -9.00
C SER A 8 23.24 70.68 -8.70
N PHE A 9 24.09 70.00 -7.92
CA PHE A 9 23.84 69.10 -6.77
C PHE A 9 22.64 68.11 -6.74
N ALA A 10 22.97 66.81 -6.59
CA ALA A 10 22.54 65.84 -5.56
C ALA A 10 22.87 64.42 -6.07
N GLY A 11 23.57 63.51 -5.38
CA GLY A 11 23.53 63.12 -3.98
C GLY A 11 22.95 61.70 -3.87
N GLY A 12 23.79 60.67 -3.76
CA GLY A 12 23.34 59.27 -3.64
C GLY A 12 24.41 58.33 -3.09
N ILE A 13 24.25 57.94 -1.84
CA ILE A 13 25.16 57.18 -0.98
C ILE A 13 25.16 55.69 -1.34
N SER A 14 26.34 55.08 -1.43
CA SER A 14 26.58 53.64 -1.62
C SER A 14 26.42 52.85 -0.31
N THR A 15 25.67 51.75 -0.32
CA THR A 15 25.63 50.74 0.77
C THR A 15 26.14 49.37 0.31
N PRO A 16 26.70 48.54 1.22
CA PRO A 16 27.66 47.49 0.88
C PRO A 16 27.03 46.11 0.67
N GLN A 17 27.73 45.30 -0.14
CA GLN A 17 27.43 43.89 -0.44
C GLN A 17 27.39 43.02 0.82
N LYS A 18 26.29 42.27 1.01
CA LYS A 18 26.15 41.24 2.06
C LYS A 18 26.30 39.85 1.43
N LYS A 19 27.40 39.16 1.75
CA LYS A 19 27.62 37.74 1.45
C LYS A 19 26.45 36.91 2.03
N LYS A 20 25.73 36.18 1.19
CA LYS A 20 24.77 35.15 1.63
C LYS A 20 25.57 33.94 2.13
N SER A 21 25.49 33.68 3.42
CA SER A 21 25.75 32.37 4.03
C SER A 21 24.80 31.32 3.44
N PRO A 22 25.17 30.03 3.40
CA PRO A 22 24.23 28.99 2.98
C PRO A 22 23.13 28.93 4.03
N ALA A 23 21.90 29.21 3.62
CA ALA A 23 20.75 28.91 4.43
C ALA A 23 20.67 27.38 4.51
N ASN A 24 20.70 26.84 5.73
CA ASN A 24 20.24 25.48 5.97
C ASN A 24 18.74 25.49 5.63
N GLU A 25 18.40 25.03 4.44
CA GLU A 25 17.03 24.69 4.05
C GLU A 25 16.63 23.37 4.71
N ASP A 26 16.66 23.31 6.04
CA ASP A 26 15.87 22.34 6.78
C ASP A 26 14.49 22.97 6.97
N GLY A 27 13.79 23.13 5.85
CA GLY A 27 12.35 23.33 5.87
C GLY A 27 11.73 22.10 6.51
N ASP A 28 10.86 22.31 7.49
CA ASP A 28 10.02 21.28 8.11
C ASP A 28 9.00 20.79 7.08
N ASP A 29 9.51 20.16 6.01
CA ASP A 29 8.72 19.63 4.91
C ASP A 29 7.89 18.47 5.47
N ALA A 30 6.60 18.75 5.66
CA ALA A 30 5.65 17.80 6.20
C ALA A 30 5.76 16.46 5.45
N LEU A 31 6.13 15.40 6.17
CA LEU A 31 6.32 14.07 5.60
C LEU A 31 4.95 13.45 5.28
N VAL A 32 4.51 13.55 4.04
CA VAL A 32 3.21 13.02 3.59
C VAL A 32 3.36 11.56 3.14
N PRO A 33 2.77 10.58 3.84
CA PRO A 33 2.78 9.20 3.38
C PRO A 33 1.92 9.01 2.12
N PRO A 34 2.25 8.05 1.24
CA PRO A 34 1.40 7.73 0.10
C PRO A 34 0.01 7.27 0.52
N LEU A 35 -0.95 7.34 -0.40
CA LEU A 35 -2.31 6.81 -0.20
C LEU A 35 -2.28 5.39 0.36
N ASN A 36 -3.13 5.06 1.33
CA ASN A 36 -3.24 3.71 1.90
C ASN A 36 -1.90 3.15 2.45
N PHE A 37 -0.97 4.01 2.88
CA PHE A 37 0.26 3.56 3.51
C PHE A 37 -0.02 2.86 4.84
N ALA A 38 0.62 1.71 5.05
CA ALA A 38 0.58 0.99 6.31
C ALA A 38 1.80 0.05 6.46
N THR A 39 2.15 -0.27 7.70
CA THR A 39 3.10 -1.34 8.02
C THR A 39 2.39 -2.69 7.93
N VAL A 40 2.96 -3.63 7.18
CA VAL A 40 2.47 -5.01 7.07
C VAL A 40 3.16 -5.88 8.10
N ASP A 41 4.48 -5.81 8.18
CA ASP A 41 5.31 -6.53 9.13
C ASP A 41 6.63 -5.79 9.36
N GLY A 42 7.51 -6.32 10.21
CA GLY A 42 8.84 -5.77 10.45
C GLY A 42 9.62 -5.58 9.15
N GLY A 43 9.80 -4.33 8.72
CA GLY A 43 10.50 -3.97 7.49
C GLY A 43 9.68 -4.17 6.20
N ILE A 44 8.38 -4.47 6.29
CA ILE A 44 7.49 -4.63 5.12
C ILE A 44 6.37 -3.60 5.21
N PHE A 45 6.28 -2.75 4.19
CA PHE A 45 5.28 -1.70 4.08
C PHE A 45 4.38 -1.94 2.87
N ARG A 46 3.19 -1.36 2.91
CA ARG A 46 2.26 -1.32 1.76
C ARG A 46 1.80 0.10 1.49
N SER A 47 1.41 0.39 0.24
CA SER A 47 0.72 1.62 -0.12
C SER A 47 0.01 1.56 -1.48
N GLY A 48 -0.68 2.63 -1.84
CA GLY A 48 -1.01 3.02 -3.21
C GLY A 48 0.18 3.60 -3.94
N PHE A 49 -0.05 4.14 -5.14
CA PHE A 49 1.05 4.57 -6.00
C PHE A 49 1.70 5.83 -5.41
N PRO A 50 3.01 5.83 -5.10
CA PRO A 50 3.68 7.03 -4.60
C PRO A 50 3.87 8.07 -5.68
N ASP A 51 3.70 9.34 -5.33
CA ASP A 51 4.06 10.48 -6.16
C ASP A 51 5.20 11.30 -5.52
N SER A 52 5.58 12.40 -6.17
CA SER A 52 6.68 13.25 -5.74
C SER A 52 6.46 13.89 -4.36
N ALA A 53 5.20 14.14 -3.95
CA ALA A 53 4.91 14.67 -2.63
C ALA A 53 5.22 13.67 -1.52
N ASN A 54 5.28 12.38 -1.84
CA ASN A 54 5.61 11.33 -0.87
C ASN A 54 7.12 11.05 -0.75
N PHE A 55 7.96 11.60 -1.61
CA PHE A 55 9.38 11.23 -1.67
C PHE A 55 10.13 11.56 -0.38
N GLY A 56 9.83 12.67 0.28
CA GLY A 56 10.38 13.01 1.60
C GLY A 56 10.07 11.91 2.63
N PHE A 57 8.80 11.49 2.71
CA PHE A 57 8.38 10.41 3.59
C PHE A 57 9.04 9.07 3.22
N LEU A 58 9.09 8.69 1.94
CA LEU A 58 9.72 7.44 1.52
C LEU A 58 11.23 7.40 1.81
N LYS A 59 11.89 8.55 1.74
CA LYS A 59 13.32 8.68 2.09
C LYS A 59 13.55 8.39 3.59
N SER A 60 12.63 8.80 4.46
CA SER A 60 12.73 8.54 5.91
C SER A 60 12.64 7.05 6.26
N LEU A 61 11.91 6.26 5.45
CA LEU A 61 11.81 4.81 5.61
C LEU A 61 13.09 4.04 5.25
N ARG A 62 14.04 4.68 4.56
CA ARG A 62 15.31 4.06 4.11
C ARG A 62 15.10 2.73 3.39
N LEU A 63 14.14 2.72 2.47
CA LEU A 63 13.78 1.53 1.70
C LEU A 63 15.00 1.00 0.93
N ARG A 64 15.18 -0.33 0.90
CA ARG A 64 16.12 -0.99 0.00
C ARG A 64 15.47 -1.38 -1.31
N SER A 65 14.17 -1.65 -1.30
CA SER A 65 13.47 -2.08 -2.49
C SER A 65 11.98 -1.70 -2.51
N ILE A 66 11.42 -1.71 -3.71
CA ILE A 66 10.00 -1.51 -3.97
C ILE A 66 9.48 -2.62 -4.89
N ILE A 67 8.32 -3.16 -4.55
CA ILE A 67 7.51 -4.00 -5.43
C ILE A 67 6.38 -3.16 -6.03
N CYS A 68 6.36 -3.03 -7.37
CA CYS A 68 5.27 -2.41 -8.11
C CYS A 68 4.44 -3.48 -8.82
N LEU A 69 3.14 -3.55 -8.51
CA LEU A 69 2.21 -4.51 -9.12
C LEU A 69 1.45 -3.94 -10.34
N CYS A 70 1.84 -2.75 -10.82
CA CYS A 70 1.25 -2.14 -12.02
C CYS A 70 1.96 -2.62 -13.29
N PRO A 71 1.23 -2.90 -14.38
CA PRO A 71 1.84 -3.23 -15.68
C PRO A 71 2.39 -1.97 -16.37
N ASP A 72 1.89 -0.79 -16.02
CA ASP A 72 2.30 0.49 -16.60
C ASP A 72 3.78 0.79 -16.34
N LYS A 73 4.43 1.45 -17.31
CA LYS A 73 5.81 1.93 -17.15
C LYS A 73 5.92 2.83 -15.91
N TYR A 74 6.97 2.61 -15.11
CA TYR A 74 7.21 3.43 -13.92
C TYR A 74 7.52 4.90 -14.32
N PRO A 75 6.87 5.91 -13.71
CA PRO A 75 7.09 7.32 -14.05
C PRO A 75 8.53 7.76 -13.85
N GLU A 76 9.01 8.64 -14.73
CA GLU A 76 10.42 9.05 -14.76
C GLU A 76 10.87 9.71 -13.45
N ALA A 77 10.05 10.58 -12.87
CA ALA A 77 10.35 11.21 -11.57
C ALA A 77 10.57 10.16 -10.47
N ASN A 78 9.74 9.11 -10.43
CA ASN A 78 9.91 8.03 -9.48
C ASN A 78 11.16 7.21 -9.78
N VAL A 79 11.44 6.88 -11.05
CA VAL A 79 12.67 6.17 -11.44
C VAL A 79 13.92 6.93 -10.98
N GLN A 80 13.94 8.24 -11.16
CA GLN A 80 15.04 9.11 -10.73
C GLN A 80 15.18 9.10 -9.21
N PHE A 81 14.07 9.20 -8.47
CA PHE A 81 14.07 9.09 -7.01
C PHE A 81 14.63 7.73 -6.54
N LEU A 82 14.21 6.62 -7.16
CA LEU A 82 14.71 5.29 -6.80
C LEU A 82 16.22 5.18 -7.03
N LYS A 83 16.71 5.64 -8.18
CA LYS A 83 18.14 5.65 -8.51
C LYS A 83 18.95 6.49 -7.52
N ALA A 84 18.47 7.70 -7.21
CA ALA A 84 19.16 8.62 -6.30
C ALA A 84 19.28 8.10 -4.86
N ASN A 85 18.36 7.22 -4.45
CA ASN A 85 18.34 6.65 -3.10
C ASN A 85 18.79 5.17 -3.07
N GLY A 86 19.28 4.62 -4.18
CA GLY A 86 19.75 3.23 -4.24
C GLY A 86 18.64 2.19 -4.03
N ILE A 87 17.41 2.50 -4.40
CA ILE A 87 16.24 1.65 -4.19
C ILE A 87 16.03 0.75 -5.42
N MET A 88 15.99 -0.56 -5.20
CA MET A 88 15.75 -1.54 -6.26
C MET A 88 14.26 -1.70 -6.57
N LEU A 89 13.88 -1.62 -7.85
CA LEU A 89 12.51 -1.82 -8.30
C LEU A 89 12.29 -3.24 -8.82
N TYR A 90 11.31 -3.93 -8.24
CA TYR A 90 10.76 -5.19 -8.74
C TYR A 90 9.37 -4.94 -9.32
N GLN A 91 9.20 -5.14 -10.62
CA GLN A 91 7.92 -4.91 -11.28
C GLN A 91 7.25 -6.23 -11.67
N PHE A 92 6.07 -6.47 -11.11
CA PHE A 92 5.23 -7.63 -11.36
C PHE A 92 3.88 -7.16 -11.91
N GLY A 93 3.84 -6.87 -13.21
CA GLY A 93 2.65 -6.30 -13.85
C GLY A 93 1.43 -7.23 -13.76
N ILE A 94 0.39 -6.78 -13.06
CA ILE A 94 -0.91 -7.47 -13.01
C ILE A 94 -1.96 -6.54 -13.60
N ASP A 95 -2.62 -6.98 -14.67
CA ASP A 95 -3.60 -6.17 -15.39
C ASP A 95 -4.80 -5.81 -14.51
N GLY A 96 -5.13 -4.52 -14.53
CA GLY A 96 -6.30 -3.99 -13.84
C GLY A 96 -7.52 -4.02 -14.74
N SER A 97 -8.13 -5.17 -14.97
CA SER A 97 -9.37 -5.24 -15.75
C SER A 97 -10.51 -4.53 -15.00
N LYS A 98 -10.85 -3.32 -15.43
CA LYS A 98 -12.21 -2.82 -15.33
C LYS A 98 -12.81 -2.86 -16.73
N MET A 99 -13.08 -4.05 -17.22
CA MET A 99 -13.99 -4.18 -18.37
C MET A 99 -15.39 -3.85 -17.84
N HIS A 100 -15.80 -2.60 -18.01
CA HIS A 100 -17.20 -2.23 -17.91
C HIS A 100 -17.85 -2.69 -19.22
N LEU A 101 -18.08 -4.00 -19.34
CA LEU A 101 -18.91 -4.53 -20.42
C LEU A 101 -20.32 -4.06 -20.11
N PHE A 102 -20.73 -2.96 -20.75
CA PHE A 102 -22.14 -2.63 -20.88
C PHE A 102 -22.77 -3.71 -21.76
N VAL A 103 -23.22 -4.81 -21.15
CA VAL A 103 -24.07 -5.77 -21.84
C VAL A 103 -25.44 -5.10 -22.01
N LYS A 104 -25.67 -4.46 -23.16
CA LYS A 104 -27.04 -4.20 -23.61
C LYS A 104 -27.63 -5.55 -23.97
N ASN A 105 -28.38 -6.15 -23.06
CA ASN A 105 -29.09 -7.38 -23.35
C ASN A 105 -30.32 -7.00 -24.20
N THR A 106 -30.20 -6.98 -25.52
CA THR A 106 -31.27 -6.57 -26.46
C THR A 106 -32.41 -7.60 -26.55
N LEU A 107 -32.57 -8.49 -25.56
CA LEU A 107 -33.54 -9.61 -25.59
C LEU A 107 -34.46 -9.69 -24.37
N CYS A 108 -34.48 -8.71 -23.47
CA CYS A 108 -35.49 -8.67 -22.40
C CYS A 108 -36.24 -7.34 -22.39
N SER A 109 -37.56 -7.47 -22.30
CA SER A 109 -38.57 -6.40 -22.33
C SER A 109 -38.33 -5.31 -21.27
N PRO A 110 -38.86 -4.10 -21.49
CA PRO A 110 -38.49 -2.90 -20.72
C PRO A 110 -39.32 -2.77 -19.45
N ILE A 111 -39.05 -3.57 -18.41
CA ILE A 111 -39.47 -3.27 -17.03
C ILE A 111 -38.40 -3.87 -16.09
N ASP A 112 -37.86 -3.03 -15.21
CA ASP A 112 -36.75 -3.26 -14.27
C ASP A 112 -35.34 -2.96 -14.83
N ASP A 113 -34.94 -1.70 -14.66
CA ASP A 113 -33.55 -1.20 -14.71
C ASP A 113 -32.67 -1.84 -13.61
N LYS A 114 -32.48 -3.17 -13.65
CA LYS A 114 -31.42 -3.83 -12.89
C LYS A 114 -30.23 -4.06 -13.81
N TYR A 115 -29.27 -3.14 -13.72
CA TYR A 115 -27.91 -3.34 -14.20
C TYR A 115 -27.37 -4.66 -13.63
N TYR A 116 -27.19 -5.67 -14.48
CA TYR A 116 -26.36 -6.83 -14.14
C TYR A 116 -24.90 -6.36 -14.20
N GLU A 117 -24.29 -6.10 -13.03
CA GLU A 117 -22.83 -5.95 -12.93
C GLU A 117 -22.21 -7.32 -13.20
N GLN A 118 -21.85 -7.57 -14.46
CA GLN A 118 -21.00 -8.70 -14.81
C GLN A 118 -19.65 -8.48 -14.13
N GLU A 119 -19.39 -9.28 -13.08
CA GLU A 119 -18.20 -9.14 -12.27
C GLU A 119 -16.95 -9.18 -13.15
N SER A 120 -16.17 -8.11 -13.10
CA SER A 120 -14.90 -8.02 -13.81
C SER A 120 -14.01 -9.15 -13.28
N SER A 121 -13.82 -10.20 -14.06
CA SER A 121 -12.86 -11.27 -13.79
C SER A 121 -11.45 -10.75 -13.99
N THR A 122 -10.97 -9.90 -13.07
CA THR A 122 -9.55 -9.65 -12.93
C THR A 122 -8.91 -10.94 -12.46
N ASN A 123 -8.29 -11.67 -13.39
CA ASN A 123 -7.52 -12.85 -13.05
C ASN A 123 -6.16 -12.40 -12.52
N ILE A 124 -6.01 -12.34 -11.20
CA ILE A 124 -4.70 -12.11 -10.58
C ILE A 124 -3.88 -13.39 -10.80
N PRO A 125 -2.80 -13.35 -11.60
CA PRO A 125 -2.06 -14.56 -11.92
C PRO A 125 -1.35 -15.09 -10.67
N GLN A 126 -1.62 -16.34 -10.33
CA GLN A 126 -1.05 -16.98 -9.13
C GLN A 126 0.48 -17.00 -9.16
N GLU A 127 1.07 -17.22 -10.34
CA GLU A 127 2.53 -17.23 -10.51
C GLU A 127 3.16 -15.86 -10.24
N THR A 128 2.53 -14.78 -10.71
CA THR A 128 3.02 -13.42 -10.48
C THR A 128 3.04 -13.09 -8.99
N ILE A 129 2.00 -13.48 -8.24
CA ILE A 129 1.97 -13.32 -6.78
C ILE A 129 3.02 -14.19 -6.10
N ARG A 130 3.26 -15.42 -6.59
CA ARG A 130 4.30 -16.32 -6.08
C ARG A 130 5.71 -15.72 -6.23
N GLU A 131 6.04 -15.18 -7.41
CA GLU A 131 7.34 -14.53 -7.63
C GLU A 131 7.50 -13.27 -6.78
N ALA A 132 6.44 -12.47 -6.66
CA ALA A 132 6.45 -11.32 -5.76
C ALA A 132 6.67 -11.73 -4.30
N LEU A 133 6.03 -12.81 -3.83
CA LEU A 133 6.24 -13.35 -2.49
C LEU A 133 7.70 -13.77 -2.27
N LYS A 134 8.37 -14.37 -3.26
CA LYS A 134 9.80 -14.72 -3.12
C LYS A 134 10.66 -13.49 -2.82
N VAL A 135 10.36 -12.35 -3.44
CA VAL A 135 11.04 -11.06 -3.16
C VAL A 135 10.70 -10.56 -1.77
N VAL A 136 9.43 -10.62 -1.36
CA VAL A 136 8.97 -10.21 -0.02
C VAL A 136 9.61 -11.06 1.08
N LEU A 137 9.80 -12.36 0.86
CA LEU A 137 10.37 -13.27 1.86
C LEU A 137 11.90 -13.19 1.98
N ASP A 138 12.59 -12.53 1.06
CA ASP A 138 14.03 -12.33 1.12
C ASP A 138 14.35 -11.07 1.95
N VAL A 139 14.83 -11.28 3.18
CA VAL A 139 15.16 -10.23 4.16
C VAL A 139 16.21 -9.24 3.66
N ARG A 140 17.01 -9.60 2.65
CA ARG A 140 18.00 -8.69 2.04
C ARG A 140 17.32 -7.51 1.34
N ASN A 141 16.08 -7.69 0.90
CA ASN A 141 15.29 -6.68 0.21
C ASN A 141 14.60 -5.68 1.15
N HIS A 142 14.47 -5.99 2.45
CA HIS A 142 13.79 -5.14 3.44
C HIS A 142 14.69 -3.96 3.83
N PRO A 143 14.23 -2.78 4.28
CA PRO A 143 12.85 -2.37 4.32
C PRO A 143 12.27 -2.26 2.90
N LEU A 144 11.12 -2.88 2.67
CA LEU A 144 10.52 -3.06 1.35
C LEU A 144 9.12 -2.44 1.33
N LEU A 145 8.79 -1.73 0.26
CA LEU A 145 7.44 -1.22 0.02
C LEU A 145 6.73 -1.99 -1.10
N ILE A 146 5.53 -2.51 -0.82
CA ILE A 146 4.64 -3.11 -1.80
C ILE A 146 3.61 -2.07 -2.23
N HIS A 147 3.45 -1.82 -3.53
CA HIS A 147 2.38 -0.95 -4.00
C HIS A 147 1.74 -1.38 -5.31
N CYS A 148 0.54 -0.86 -5.54
CA CYS A 148 -0.13 -0.85 -6.83
C CYS A 148 -0.75 0.54 -7.04
N LYS A 149 -1.73 0.70 -7.95
CA LYS A 149 -2.36 2.01 -8.18
C LYS A 149 -2.97 2.64 -6.92
N ARG A 150 -3.75 1.87 -6.16
CA ARG A 150 -4.47 2.35 -4.96
C ARG A 150 -4.12 1.61 -3.67
N GLY A 151 -3.27 0.59 -3.74
CA GLY A 151 -2.92 -0.20 -2.57
C GLY A 151 -4.10 -0.99 -2.00
N LYS A 152 -5.02 -1.46 -2.86
CA LYS A 152 -6.25 -2.18 -2.48
C LYS A 152 -6.23 -3.63 -2.95
N HIS A 153 -6.56 -3.86 -4.22
CA HIS A 153 -6.76 -5.19 -4.82
C HIS A 153 -5.47 -6.01 -4.92
N ARG A 154 -4.60 -5.69 -5.89
CA ARG A 154 -3.33 -6.42 -6.13
C ARG A 154 -2.42 -6.48 -4.89
N THR A 155 -2.23 -5.34 -4.24
CA THR A 155 -1.47 -5.25 -2.99
C THR A 155 -2.12 -6.06 -1.88
N GLY A 156 -3.45 -6.02 -1.78
CA GLY A 156 -4.21 -6.78 -0.80
C GLY A 156 -4.11 -8.28 -1.01
N CYS A 157 -4.16 -8.78 -2.25
CA CYS A 157 -3.96 -10.19 -2.55
C CYS A 157 -2.54 -10.64 -2.19
N LEU A 158 -1.50 -9.87 -2.57
CA LEU A 158 -0.12 -10.21 -2.20
C LEU A 158 0.08 -10.25 -0.67
N VAL A 159 -0.43 -9.25 0.05
CA VAL A 159 -0.37 -9.20 1.52
C VAL A 159 -1.20 -10.33 2.14
N GLY A 160 -2.39 -10.60 1.63
CA GLY A 160 -3.23 -11.72 2.09
C GLY A 160 -2.55 -13.06 1.94
N CYS A 161 -1.87 -13.31 0.81
CA CYS A 161 -1.06 -14.51 0.60
C CYS A 161 0.17 -14.56 1.53
N LEU A 162 0.78 -13.41 1.87
CA LEU A 162 1.81 -13.36 2.91
C LEU A 162 1.23 -13.79 4.28
N ARG A 163 0.03 -13.30 4.66
CA ARG A 163 -0.64 -13.72 5.90
C ARG A 163 -0.98 -15.21 5.92
N ARG A 164 -1.31 -15.79 4.76
CA ARG A 164 -1.50 -17.24 4.61
C ARG A 164 -0.23 -18.02 4.95
N LEU A 165 0.94 -17.53 4.53
CA LEU A 165 2.24 -18.12 4.91
C LEU A 165 2.55 -17.94 6.40
N GLN A 166 2.10 -16.83 6.98
CA GLN A 166 2.20 -16.55 8.41
C GLN A 166 1.18 -17.32 9.27
N GLN A 167 0.39 -18.20 8.66
CA GLN A 167 -0.63 -19.03 9.32
C GLN A 167 -1.69 -18.24 10.09
N TRP A 168 -2.03 -17.04 9.63
CA TRP A 168 -3.19 -16.33 10.16
C TRP A 168 -4.48 -17.09 9.81
N CYS A 169 -5.50 -17.00 10.67
CA CYS A 169 -6.81 -17.56 10.34
C CYS A 169 -7.46 -16.73 9.22
N LEU A 170 -8.12 -17.43 8.28
CA LEU A 170 -8.70 -16.80 7.09
C LEU A 170 -9.60 -15.58 7.41
N PRO A 171 -10.48 -15.60 8.43
CA PRO A 171 -11.30 -14.43 8.77
C PRO A 171 -10.48 -13.17 9.06
N SER A 172 -9.39 -13.29 9.83
CA SER A 172 -8.51 -12.14 10.13
C SER A 172 -7.77 -11.62 8.88
N ILE A 173 -7.43 -12.52 7.96
CA ILE A 173 -6.82 -12.11 6.68
C ILE A 173 -7.82 -11.33 5.83
N LEU A 174 -9.06 -11.82 5.75
CA LEU A 174 -10.10 -11.16 4.96
C LEU A 174 -10.52 -9.83 5.59
N ASP A 175 -10.57 -9.73 6.93
CA ASP A 175 -10.83 -8.47 7.64
C ASP A 175 -9.73 -7.41 7.37
N GLU A 176 -8.46 -7.79 7.40
CA GLU A 176 -7.34 -6.91 7.01
C GLU A 176 -7.47 -6.46 5.54
N TYR A 177 -7.84 -7.37 4.64
CA TYR A 177 -8.07 -7.03 3.23
C TYR A 177 -9.24 -6.05 3.07
N GLN A 178 -10.38 -6.34 3.69
CA GLN A 178 -11.63 -5.56 3.57
C GLN A 178 -11.46 -4.15 4.14
N SER A 179 -10.83 -4.01 5.30
CA SER A 179 -10.57 -2.70 5.93
C SER A 179 -9.75 -1.78 5.01
N LEU A 180 -8.71 -2.32 4.36
CA LEU A 180 -7.83 -1.55 3.46
C LEU A 180 -8.43 -1.31 2.07
N ALA A 181 -9.28 -2.23 1.60
CA ALA A 181 -10.04 -2.05 0.36
C ALA A 181 -11.23 -1.08 0.56
N ALA A 182 -11.77 -0.98 1.79
CA ALA A 182 -12.99 -0.27 2.15
C ALA A 182 -14.16 -0.67 1.24
N GLY A 183 -15.03 0.26 0.85
CA GLY A 183 -16.17 0.03 -0.08
C GLY A 183 -15.77 -0.33 -1.53
N LYS A 184 -14.56 -0.85 -1.76
CA LYS A 184 -14.08 -1.40 -3.03
C LYS A 184 -13.51 -2.82 -2.87
N ALA A 185 -13.79 -3.50 -1.76
CA ALA A 185 -13.46 -4.92 -1.59
C ALA A 185 -14.10 -5.75 -2.71
N ARG A 186 -13.40 -6.79 -3.18
CA ARG A 186 -13.86 -7.71 -4.24
C ARG A 186 -13.95 -9.11 -3.68
N GLU A 187 -15.02 -9.83 -4.00
CA GLU A 187 -15.14 -11.25 -3.62
C GLU A 187 -14.11 -12.11 -4.36
N SER A 188 -13.82 -11.80 -5.62
CA SER A 188 -12.80 -12.50 -6.42
C SER A 188 -11.40 -12.44 -5.79
N ASP A 189 -11.00 -11.30 -5.24
CA ASP A 189 -9.73 -11.14 -4.52
C ASP A 189 -9.71 -11.98 -3.22
N GLN A 190 -10.83 -12.03 -2.48
CA GLN A 190 -10.96 -12.81 -1.26
C GLN A 190 -10.91 -14.31 -1.56
N ARG A 191 -11.61 -14.75 -2.61
CA ARG A 191 -11.59 -16.14 -3.09
C ARG A 191 -10.20 -16.54 -3.56
N PHE A 192 -9.48 -15.63 -4.22
CA PHE A 192 -8.08 -15.84 -4.58
C PHE A 192 -7.21 -16.07 -3.33
N ILE A 193 -7.33 -15.22 -2.30
CA ILE A 193 -6.58 -15.38 -1.04
C ILE A 193 -6.93 -16.71 -0.37
N GLU A 194 -8.20 -17.12 -0.38
CA GLU A 194 -8.69 -18.38 0.18
C GLU A 194 -8.11 -19.62 -0.53
N LEU A 195 -8.04 -19.58 -1.87
CA LEU A 195 -7.60 -20.72 -2.67
C LEU A 195 -6.10 -20.72 -2.99
N PHE A 196 -5.35 -19.70 -2.57
CA PHE A 196 -3.92 -19.59 -2.89
C PHE A 196 -3.12 -20.77 -2.31
N ASP A 197 -2.49 -21.54 -3.20
CA ASP A 197 -1.66 -22.68 -2.82
C ASP A 197 -0.30 -22.24 -2.25
N ILE A 198 -0.17 -22.41 -0.94
CA ILE A 198 1.05 -22.11 -0.17
C ILE A 198 2.06 -23.26 -0.16
N SER A 199 1.70 -24.47 -0.59
CA SER A 199 2.57 -25.66 -0.48
C SER A 199 3.90 -25.46 -1.19
N SER A 200 3.86 -24.83 -2.37
CA SER A 200 5.02 -24.49 -3.20
C SER A 200 6.06 -23.56 -2.54
N LEU A 201 5.74 -22.92 -1.41
CA LEU A 201 6.63 -21.97 -0.71
C LEU A 201 7.14 -22.47 0.65
N LYS A 202 6.64 -23.62 1.15
CA LYS A 202 6.94 -24.15 2.50
C LYS A 202 8.35 -24.72 2.68
N HIS A 203 9.12 -24.91 1.61
CA HIS A 203 10.48 -25.47 1.69
C HIS A 203 11.55 -24.49 2.19
N ARG A 204 11.17 -23.30 2.66
CA ARG A 204 12.10 -22.31 3.21
C ARG A 204 11.74 -22.03 4.67
N PRO A 205 12.62 -22.31 5.65
CA PRO A 205 12.35 -21.97 7.04
C PRO A 205 12.20 -20.46 7.15
N LEU A 206 11.01 -20.01 7.55
CA LEU A 206 10.72 -18.61 7.76
C LEU A 206 11.27 -18.22 9.13
N SER A 207 12.40 -17.51 9.15
CA SER A 207 12.89 -16.88 10.38
C SER A 207 12.09 -15.59 10.62
N PHE A 208 11.01 -15.66 11.39
CA PHE A 208 10.32 -14.45 11.84
C PHE A 208 10.90 -13.99 13.18
N SER A 209 11.38 -12.75 13.23
CA SER A 209 11.59 -12.04 14.48
C SER A 209 10.21 -11.59 14.99
N CYS A 210 9.69 -12.27 16.00
CA CYS A 210 8.49 -11.83 16.68
C CYS A 210 8.85 -10.58 17.50
N SER A 211 8.45 -9.40 17.04
CA SER A 211 8.42 -8.22 17.93
C SER A 211 7.15 -8.29 18.78
N PRO A 212 7.25 -8.23 20.12
CA PRO A 212 6.07 -8.25 20.98
C PRO A 212 5.17 -7.06 20.63
N LYS A 213 3.95 -7.36 20.18
CA LYS A 213 2.92 -6.34 19.98
C LYS A 213 2.54 -5.79 21.36
N ASN A 214 2.63 -4.47 21.53
CA ASN A 214 2.05 -3.78 22.66
C ASN A 214 0.56 -4.11 22.73
N HIS A 215 0.16 -4.84 23.79
CA HIS A 215 -1.22 -5.11 24.12
C HIS A 215 -1.92 -3.79 24.46
N ILE A 216 -2.79 -3.32 23.57
CA ILE A 216 -3.95 -2.53 23.98
C ILE A 216 -4.99 -3.55 24.44
N GLY A 217 -5.21 -3.62 25.75
CA GLY A 217 -6.14 -4.56 26.38
C GLY A 217 -7.58 -4.29 25.94
N VAL A 218 -8.15 -5.21 25.17
CA VAL A 218 -9.60 -5.37 25.09
C VAL A 218 -9.97 -6.41 26.13
N VAL A 219 -10.60 -5.96 27.23
CA VAL A 219 -11.14 -6.84 28.27
C VAL A 219 -12.29 -7.63 27.65
N GLN A 220 -12.04 -8.89 27.31
CA GLN A 220 -13.07 -9.83 26.92
C GLN A 220 -13.70 -10.38 28.20
N LYS A 221 -14.89 -9.89 28.57
CA LYS A 221 -15.70 -10.53 29.61
C LYS A 221 -16.14 -11.90 29.09
N ALA A 222 -15.65 -12.96 29.72
CA ALA A 222 -16.18 -14.30 29.54
C ALA A 222 -17.60 -14.35 30.16
N VAL A 223 -18.60 -14.69 29.34
CA VAL A 223 -19.93 -15.07 29.83
C VAL A 223 -19.89 -16.58 30.07
N SER A 224 -19.95 -16.99 31.33
CA SER A 224 -20.06 -18.39 31.73
C SER A 224 -21.53 -18.82 31.63
N TYR A 225 -21.82 -19.85 30.85
CA TYR A 225 -23.10 -20.56 30.91
C TYR A 225 -23.02 -21.66 31.99
N PRO A 226 -24.06 -21.84 32.83
CA PRO A 226 -24.09 -22.93 33.80
C PRO A 226 -24.30 -24.30 33.12
N PRO A 227 -23.85 -25.42 33.74
CA PRO A 227 -24.02 -26.76 33.19
C PRO A 227 -25.49 -27.19 33.19
N LEU A 228 -25.88 -27.97 32.17
CA LEU A 228 -27.18 -28.64 32.10
C LEU A 228 -27.22 -29.82 33.09
N GLU A 229 -28.06 -29.72 34.13
CA GLU A 229 -28.38 -30.83 35.01
C GLU A 229 -29.39 -31.78 34.33
N TYR A 230 -28.99 -33.05 34.25
CA TYR A 230 -29.78 -34.16 33.72
C TYR A 230 -30.70 -34.65 34.85
N TYR A 231 -32.01 -34.50 34.71
CA TYR A 231 -32.97 -35.08 35.65
C TYR A 231 -33.16 -36.58 35.35
N HIS A 232 -32.88 -37.40 36.35
CA HIS A 232 -33.28 -38.81 36.41
C HIS A 232 -34.78 -38.88 36.76
N GLU A 233 -35.58 -39.54 35.92
CA GLU A 233 -36.92 -40.01 36.31
C GLU A 233 -36.76 -41.23 37.22
N GLU A 234 -37.21 -41.12 38.48
CA GLU A 234 -37.56 -42.28 39.31
C GLU A 234 -39.08 -42.43 39.38
N SER A 235 -39.50 -43.66 39.09
CA SER A 235 -40.86 -44.16 39.04
C SER A 235 -41.58 -44.11 40.40
N LEU A 236 -42.88 -43.80 40.37
CA LEU A 236 -43.93 -44.43 41.20
C LEU A 236 -45.26 -44.38 40.44
#